data_AF-A0A3N0W3M9-F1
#
_entry.id   AF-A0A3N0W3M9-F1
#
_cell.length_a   1.000
_cell.length_b   1.000
_cell.length_c   1.000
_cell.angle_alpha   90.00
_cell.angle_beta   90.00
_cell.angle_gamma   90.00
#
_symmetry.space_group_name_H-M   'P 1'
#
loop_
_entity.id
_entity.type
_entity.pdbx_description
1 polymer ?
#
loop_
_entity_poly.entity_id
_entity_poly.type
_entity_poly.pdbx_seq_one_letter_code
_entity_poly.pdbx_strand_id
1 'polypeptide(L)'
;MIETIKEYASKRIDLLKIEATEKSSLSAGIITYLVVLLVAFAFFIILFNFGIAFLIGKALDNTSYGFLIVAAFYLVIMFGIIAFKKTIVNSVADQVIKFLNH
;
A
#
# COMPACT_ATOMS: atom_id res chain seq x y z
N MET A 1 -48.93 2.40 26.12
CA MET A 1 -48.06 1.20 26.03
C MET A 1 -47.56 0.93 24.61
N ILE A 2 -48.39 1.07 23.57
CA ILE A 2 -47.98 0.89 22.16
C ILE A 2 -47.07 2.05 21.68
N GLU A 3 -47.35 3.27 22.14
CA GLU A 3 -46.59 4.49 21.80
C GLU A 3 -45.13 4.43 22.24
N THR A 4 -44.88 3.95 23.47
CA THR A 4 -43.54 3.76 24.03
C THR A 4 -42.76 2.69 23.29
N ILE A 5 -43.40 1.58 22.88
CA ILE A 5 -42.73 0.53 22.08
C ILE A 5 -42.29 1.07 20.71
N LYS A 6 -43.13 1.90 20.07
CA LYS A 6 -42.83 2.56 18.81
C LYS A 6 -41.66 3.55 18.94
N GLU A 7 -41.64 4.31 20.03
CA GLU A 7 -40.57 5.28 20.32
C GLU A 7 -39.23 4.61 20.67
N TYR A 8 -39.26 3.47 21.36
CA TYR A 8 -38.06 2.64 21.59
C TYR A 8 -37.57 1.97 20.30
N ALA A 9 -38.48 1.50 19.45
CA ALA A 9 -38.14 0.92 18.15
C ALA A 9 -37.53 1.97 17.21
N SER A 10 -38.08 3.19 17.17
CA SER A 10 -37.50 4.29 16.38
C SER A 10 -36.12 4.68 16.90
N LYS A 11 -35.95 4.81 18.22
CA LYS A 11 -34.63 5.10 18.81
C LYS A 11 -33.59 4.03 18.50
N ARG A 12 -33.95 2.74 18.50
CA ARG A 12 -33.03 1.66 18.11
C ARG A 12 -32.67 1.72 16.62
N ILE A 13 -33.61 2.07 15.76
CA ILE A 13 -33.36 2.26 14.32
C ILE A 13 -32.43 3.47 14.10
N ASP A 14 -32.65 4.58 14.80
CA ASP A 14 -31.80 5.76 14.71
C ASP A 14 -30.38 5.47 15.24
N LEU A 15 -30.25 4.74 16.34
CA LEU A 15 -28.96 4.29 16.86
C LEU A 15 -28.21 3.40 15.86
N LEU A 16 -28.89 2.41 15.26
CA LEU A 16 -28.31 1.56 14.22
C LEU A 16 -27.87 2.36 12.98
N LYS A 17 -28.60 3.41 12.62
CA LYS A 17 -28.29 4.28 11.48
C LYS A 17 -27.08 5.17 11.77
N ILE A 18 -26.99 5.72 12.99
CA ILE A 18 -25.82 6.47 13.47
C ILE A 18 -24.60 5.56 13.50
N GLU A 19 -24.73 4.37 14.08
CA GLU A 19 -23.63 3.40 14.23
C GLU A 19 -23.17 2.86 12.86
N ALA A 20 -24.08 2.62 11.91
CA ALA A 20 -23.74 2.27 10.53
C ALA A 20 -23.06 3.41 9.77
N THR A 21 -23.49 4.65 10.01
CA THR A 21 -22.85 5.85 9.42
C THR A 21 -21.46 6.06 10.00
N GLU A 22 -21.28 5.84 11.30
CA GLU A 22 -20.02 5.99 12.00
C GLU A 22 -19.02 4.90 11.59
N LYS A 23 -19.45 3.63 11.53
CA LYS A 23 -18.60 2.52 11.02
C LYS A 23 -18.20 2.70 9.57
N SER A 24 -19.11 3.16 8.71
CA SER A 24 -18.79 3.41 7.30
C SER A 24 -17.88 4.63 7.14
N SER A 25 -18.09 5.68 7.93
CA SER A 25 -17.24 6.89 7.92
C SER A 25 -15.85 6.62 8.50
N LEU A 26 -15.74 5.80 9.54
CA LEU A 26 -14.45 5.38 10.10
C LEU A 26 -13.67 4.51 9.10
N SER A 27 -14.38 3.59 8.43
CA SER A 27 -13.79 2.75 7.36
C SER A 27 -13.35 3.59 6.17
N ALA A 28 -14.17 4.55 5.73
CA ALA A 28 -13.83 5.48 4.66
C ALA A 28 -12.66 6.40 5.05
N GLY A 29 -12.60 6.85 6.30
CA GLY A 29 -11.49 7.61 6.85
C GLY A 29 -10.18 6.82 6.87
N ILE A 30 -10.21 5.55 7.28
CA ILE A 30 -9.04 4.65 7.28
C ILE A 30 -8.55 4.41 5.84
N ILE A 31 -9.46 4.14 4.90
CA ILE A 31 -9.11 3.96 3.49
C ILE A 31 -8.50 5.25 2.92
N THR A 32 -9.09 6.41 3.21
CA THR A 32 -8.58 7.71 2.75
C THR A 32 -7.20 7.98 3.34
N TYR A 33 -7.00 7.74 4.64
CA TYR A 33 -5.70 7.85 5.30
C TYR A 33 -4.66 6.94 4.66
N LEU A 34 -4.99 5.67 4.43
CA LEU A 34 -4.11 4.71 3.76
C LEU A 34 -3.72 5.16 2.36
N VAL A 35 -4.68 5.66 1.57
CA VAL A 35 -4.42 6.17 0.22
C VAL A 35 -3.48 7.38 0.26
N VAL A 36 -3.75 8.35 1.13
CA VAL A 36 -2.90 9.54 1.26
C VAL A 36 -1.50 9.15 1.72
N LEU A 37 -1.39 8.23 2.68
CA LEU A 37 -0.10 7.71 3.16
C LEU A 37 0.67 7.00 2.03
N LEU A 38 -0.01 6.17 1.24
CA LEU A 38 0.61 5.44 0.13
C LEU A 38 1.11 6.41 -0.95
N VAL A 39 0.32 7.44 -1.29
CA VAL A 39 0.74 8.50 -2.21
C VAL A 39 1.96 9.24 -1.66
N ALA A 40 1.92 9.70 -0.41
CA ALA A 40 3.05 10.40 0.21
C ALA A 40 4.32 9.52 0.22
N PHE A 41 4.17 8.23 0.52
CA PHE A 41 5.26 7.27 0.51
C PHE A 41 5.83 7.03 -0.88
N ALA A 42 4.98 6.96 -1.91
CA ALA A 42 5.42 6.85 -3.30
C ALA A 42 6.25 8.08 -3.72
N PHE A 43 5.79 9.29 -3.38
CA PHE A 43 6.56 10.52 -3.61
C PHE A 43 7.91 10.52 -2.88
N PHE A 44 7.93 10.05 -1.63
CA PHE A 44 9.17 9.90 -0.86
C PHE A 44 10.16 8.96 -1.56
N ILE A 45 9.73 7.78 -2.03
CA ILE A 45 10.60 6.83 -2.73
C ILE A 45 11.20 7.43 -4.00
N ILE A 46 10.41 8.18 -4.77
CA ILE A 46 10.88 8.83 -5.99
C ILE A 46 11.97 9.86 -5.66
N LEU A 47 11.71 10.76 -4.70
CA LEU A 47 12.69 11.76 -4.27
C LEU A 47 13.93 11.14 -3.65
N PHE A 48 13.77 10.05 -2.90
CA PHE A 48 14.87 9.30 -2.32
C PHE A 48 15.78 8.70 -3.39
N ASN A 49 15.20 8.16 -4.47
CA ASN A 49 15.97 7.67 -5.63
C ASN A 49 16.78 8.78 -6.31
N PHE A 50 16.15 9.94 -6.53
CA PHE A 50 16.86 11.11 -7.04
C PHE A 50 18.00 11.50 -6.08
N GLY A 51 17.74 11.54 -4.78
CA GLY A 51 18.74 11.85 -3.76
C GLY A 51 19.96 10.91 -3.80
N ILE A 52 19.74 9.60 -3.92
CA ILE A 52 20.82 8.62 -4.09
C ILE A 52 21.61 8.87 -5.38
N ALA A 53 20.91 9.07 -6.51
CA ALA A 53 21.56 9.33 -7.79
C ALA A 53 22.43 10.59 -7.73
N PHE A 54 21.93 11.67 -7.11
CA PHE A 54 22.71 12.89 -6.91
C PHE A 54 23.87 12.71 -5.95
N LEU A 55 23.72 11.95 -4.87
CA LEU A 55 24.79 11.69 -3.89
C LEU A 55 25.93 10.90 -4.52
N ILE A 56 25.60 9.83 -5.26
CA ILE A 56 26.58 9.04 -6.03
C ILE A 56 27.19 9.93 -7.11
N GLY A 57 26.37 10.69 -7.83
CA GLY A 57 26.82 11.60 -8.88
C GLY A 57 27.82 12.65 -8.36
N LYS A 58 27.55 13.24 -7.19
CA LYS A 58 28.46 14.19 -6.53
C LYS A 58 29.77 13.53 -6.09
N ALA A 59 29.72 12.29 -5.58
CA ALA A 59 30.92 11.55 -5.22
C ALA A 59 31.80 11.22 -6.45
N LEU A 60 31.20 11.09 -7.63
CA LEU A 60 31.87 10.85 -8.91
C LEU A 60 32.17 12.15 -9.69
N ASP A 61 31.95 13.32 -9.09
CA ASP A 61 32.07 14.66 -9.71
C ASP A 61 31.21 14.86 -10.99
N ASN A 62 30.26 13.95 -11.25
CA ASN A 62 29.40 13.99 -12.41
C ASN A 62 28.08 13.27 -12.15
N THR A 63 27.01 14.07 -12.10
CA THR A 63 25.63 13.66 -11.85
C THR A 63 25.14 12.57 -12.82
N SER A 64 25.58 12.59 -14.07
CA SER A 64 25.13 11.63 -15.10
C SER A 64 25.53 10.20 -14.75
N TYR A 65 26.72 9.99 -14.20
CA TYR A 65 27.16 8.67 -13.76
C TYR A 65 26.37 8.18 -12.55
N GLY A 66 25.93 9.08 -11.67
CA GLY A 66 25.06 8.75 -10.55
C GLY A 66 23.75 8.10 -11.00
N PHE A 67 23.08 8.68 -12.00
CA PHE A 67 21.87 8.09 -12.58
C PHE A 67 22.15 6.78 -13.33
N LEU A 68 23.27 6.68 -14.06
CA LEU A 68 23.64 5.46 -14.77
C LEU A 68 23.90 4.28 -13.82
N ILE A 69 24.54 4.52 -12.68
CA ILE A 69 24.79 3.48 -11.68
C ILE A 69 23.48 2.99 -11.06
N VAL A 70 22.57 3.91 -10.70
CA VAL A 70 21.25 3.55 -10.17
C VAL A 70 20.45 2.77 -11.22
N ALA A 71 20.48 3.17 -12.49
CA ALA A 71 19.83 2.45 -13.58
C ALA A 71 20.43 1.05 -13.79
N ALA A 72 21.76 0.91 -13.77
CA ALA A 72 22.44 -0.37 -13.88
C ALA A 72 22.08 -1.31 -12.72
N PHE A 73 21.98 -0.79 -11.50
CA PHE A 73 21.53 -1.55 -10.35
C PHE A 73 20.11 -2.12 -10.53
N TYR A 74 19.17 -1.29 -11.03
CA TYR A 74 17.81 -1.76 -11.35
C TYR A 74 17.80 -2.83 -12.46
N LEU A 75 18.70 -2.72 -13.43
CA LEU A 75 18.86 -3.70 -14.50
C LEU A 75 19.35 -5.06 -13.96
N VAL A 76 20.31 -5.05 -13.02
CA VAL A 76 20.79 -6.27 -12.34
C VAL A 76 19.66 -6.95 -11.56
N ILE A 77 18.85 -6.18 -10.83
CA ILE A 77 17.67 -6.72 -10.13
C ILE A 77 16.70 -7.36 -11.13
N MET A 78 16.44 -6.70 -12.26
CA MET A 78 15.55 -7.22 -13.30
C MET A 78 16.05 -8.57 -13.84
N PHE A 79 17.35 -8.69 -14.13
CA PHE A 79 17.95 -9.97 -14.52
C PHE A 79 17.80 -11.04 -13.44
N GLY A 80 18.00 -10.68 -12.16
CA GLY A 80 17.76 -11.57 -11.04
C GLY A 80 16.33 -12.10 -11.02
N ILE A 81 15.33 -11.22 -11.14
CA ILE A 81 13.91 -11.61 -11.16
C ILE A 81 13.61 -12.58 -12.31
N ILE A 82 14.17 -12.33 -13.50
CA ILE A 82 13.98 -13.20 -14.67
C ILE A 82 14.62 -14.58 -14.42
N ALA A 83 15.82 -14.62 -13.86
CA ALA A 83 16.52 -15.87 -13.54
C ALA A 83 15.76 -16.69 -12.48
N PHE A 84 15.24 -16.03 -11.45
CA PHE A 84 14.48 -16.67 -10.37
C PHE A 84 12.97 -16.80 -10.65
N LYS A 85 12.51 -16.48 -11.86
CA LYS A 85 11.09 -16.51 -12.24
C LYS A 85 10.40 -17.79 -11.80
N LYS A 86 11.00 -18.96 -12.07
CA LYS A 86 10.40 -20.27 -11.74
C LYS A 86 10.25 -20.45 -10.23
N THR A 87 11.27 -20.08 -9.45
CA THR A 87 11.26 -20.18 -7.99
C THR A 87 10.22 -19.24 -7.38
N ILE A 88 10.16 -17.99 -7.85
CA ILE A 88 9.19 -17.00 -7.36
C ILE A 88 7.76 -17.48 -7.64
N VAL A 89 7.48 -17.94 -8.86
CA VAL A 89 6.14 -18.41 -9.25
C VAL A 89 5.71 -19.62 -8.43
N ASN A 90 6.59 -20.62 -8.28
CA ASN A 90 6.27 -21.82 -7.50
C ASN A 90 6.06 -21.47 -6.02
N SER A 91 6.90 -20.60 -5.44
CA SER A 91 6.75 -20.19 -4.04
C SER A 91 5.44 -19.46 -3.78
N VAL A 92 5.01 -18.58 -4.69
CA VAL A 92 3.72 -17.88 -4.56
C VAL A 92 2.56 -18.87 -4.74
N ALA A 93 2.64 -19.79 -5.70
CA ALA A 93 1.62 -20.82 -5.91
C ALA A 93 1.46 -21.73 -4.69
N ASP A 94 2.56 -22.22 -4.11
CA ASP A 94 2.54 -23.05 -2.91
C ASP A 94 1.94 -22.31 -1.70
N GLN A 95 2.23 -21.01 -1.57
CA GLN A 95 1.69 -20.18 -0.49
C GLN A 95 0.18 -19.95 -0.64
N VAL A 96 -0.31 -19.78 -1.87
CA VAL A 96 -1.75 -19.69 -2.18
C VAL A 96 -2.45 -21.02 -1.90
N ILE A 97 -1.86 -22.14 -2.32
CA ILE A 97 -2.40 -23.49 -2.05
C ILE A 97 -2.48 -23.72 -0.53
N LYS A 98 -1.45 -23.35 0.23
CA LYS A 98 -1.44 -23.49 1.69
C LYS A 98 -2.48 -22.61 2.38
N PHE A 99 -2.78 -21.43 1.83
CA PHE A 99 -3.85 -20.55 2.33
C PHE A 99 -5.26 -21.09 2.04
N LEU A 100 -5.44 -21.81 0.94
CA LEU A 100 -6.73 -22.40 0.53
C LEU A 100 -7.03 -23.74 1.22
N ASN A 101 -6.00 -24.45 1.68
CA ASN A 101 -6.13 -25.74 2.35
C ASN A 101 -6.23 -25.61 3.89
N HIS A 102 -6.50 -24.40 4.38
CA HIS A 102 -6.82 -24.07 5.77
C HIS A 102 -8.19 -23.40 5.82
#